data_AF-A0A4Q3SC53-F1
#
_entry.id   AF-A0A4Q3SC53-F1
#
_cell.length_a   1.000
_cell.length_b   1.000
_cell.length_c   1.000
_cell.angle_alpha   90.00
_cell.angle_beta   90.00
_cell.angle_gamma   90.00
#
_symmetry.space_group_name_H-M   'P 1'
#
loop_
_entity.id
_entity.type
_entity.pdbx_description
1 polymer ?
#
loop_
_entity_poly.entity_id
_entity_poly.type
_entity_poly.pdbx_seq_one_letter_code
_entity_poly.pdbx_strand_id
1 'polypeptide(L)'
;MKILIAHNKYRHRGGEDVVFEREAALLAEAGVDVHPYVRDSREIKDLGKKIKVAARLVYSRDEASKFAHILEIERPDLIHVHNYFPLLTPSIFAAAKAADVPVVHTLHNYRLFCANGLMLRNNANCDKCLQERTSLPSLKYGCYQNSRLRTLPVARMIQKNWLSGFLAENVNQFLCITDFAKKIFERAGIPSSQLTVKPNFSPDLGLLYSRDEHAHSIYLGRLSEEKGIRTLVEAWKGFSTPLIFVGDGPMADSGKVVSVKYTGKVLNGGWVDSNIDSTKQFQPHPMDPFEFLSGSQGAIVGMLEGVQKFKKGGKGNLYIPSSLAYGANPRPGGPVKANENLVFYIEVVDVKDLPQQP
;
A
#
# COMPACT_ATOMS: atom_id res chain seq x y z
N MET A 1 -6.46 29.13 15.67
CA MET A 1 -5.25 28.52 15.09
C MET A 1 -5.62 27.94 13.75
N LYS A 2 -4.90 28.30 12.69
CA LYS A 2 -5.04 27.78 11.34
C LYS A 2 -3.88 26.86 11.00
N ILE A 3 -4.17 25.67 10.51
CA ILE A 3 -3.17 24.67 10.09
C ILE A 3 -3.28 24.40 8.60
N LEU A 4 -2.19 24.59 7.87
CA LEU A 4 -2.06 24.09 6.50
C LEU A 4 -1.49 22.66 6.54
N ILE A 5 -2.33 21.65 6.26
CA ILE A 5 -1.92 20.24 6.30
C ILE A 5 -1.53 19.78 4.89
N ALA A 6 -0.27 19.40 4.70
CA ALA A 6 0.30 19.11 3.39
C ALA A 6 0.57 17.61 3.17
N HIS A 7 0.10 17.07 2.04
CA HIS A 7 0.25 15.65 1.72
C HIS A 7 0.35 15.37 0.23
N ASN A 8 1.28 14.51 -0.14
CA ASN A 8 1.37 13.93 -1.46
C ASN A 8 0.68 12.56 -1.47
N LYS A 9 -0.48 12.46 -2.13
CA LYS A 9 -1.23 11.20 -2.26
C LYS A 9 -0.44 10.14 -3.02
N TYR A 10 -0.43 8.94 -2.47
CA TYR A 10 0.11 7.78 -3.17
C TYR A 10 -0.80 7.37 -4.33
N ARG A 11 -0.23 6.61 -5.28
CA ARG A 11 -1.01 6.03 -6.38
C ARG A 11 -2.03 5.00 -5.89
N HIS A 12 -1.71 4.28 -4.82
CA HIS A 12 -2.60 3.35 -4.13
C HIS A 12 -2.78 3.86 -2.71
N ARG A 13 -4.02 3.95 -2.25
CA ARG A 13 -4.35 4.40 -0.90
C ARG A 13 -3.66 3.52 0.13
N GLY A 14 -2.88 4.13 1.02
CA GLY A 14 -2.15 3.45 2.09
C GLY A 14 -2.50 3.99 3.47
N GLY A 15 -1.83 3.45 4.49
CA GLY A 15 -2.01 3.90 5.88
C GLY A 15 -1.70 5.39 6.08
N GLU A 16 -0.71 5.92 5.35
CA GLU A 16 -0.34 7.34 5.43
C GLU A 16 -1.48 8.26 4.95
N ASP A 17 -2.20 7.87 3.89
CA ASP A 17 -3.36 8.62 3.39
C ASP A 17 -4.50 8.61 4.40
N VAL A 18 -4.75 7.46 5.04
CA VAL A 18 -5.78 7.32 6.09
C VAL A 18 -5.43 8.17 7.31
N VAL A 19 -4.17 8.15 7.76
CA VAL A 19 -3.74 8.95 8.92
C VAL A 19 -3.83 10.45 8.60
N PHE A 20 -3.43 10.88 7.40
CA PHE A 20 -3.62 12.28 6.96
C PHE A 20 -5.09 12.72 7.02
N GLU A 21 -6.00 11.92 6.45
CA GLU A 21 -7.44 12.21 6.45
C GLU A 21 -8.02 12.25 7.87
N ARG A 22 -7.61 11.30 8.73
CA ARG A 22 -8.09 11.21 10.11
C ARG A 22 -7.53 12.31 11.01
N GLU A 23 -6.28 12.72 10.81
CA GLU A 23 -5.68 13.83 11.56
C GLU A 23 -6.37 15.14 11.21
N ALA A 24 -6.57 15.41 9.92
CA ALA A 24 -7.28 16.60 9.48
C ALA A 24 -8.70 16.66 10.07
N ALA A 25 -9.42 15.54 10.04
CA ALA A 25 -10.77 15.44 10.63
C ALA A 25 -10.74 15.66 12.15
N LEU A 26 -9.85 14.99 12.88
CA LEU A 26 -9.77 15.10 14.34
C LEU A 26 -9.41 16.53 14.80
N LEU A 27 -8.50 17.19 14.10
CA LEU A 27 -8.15 18.60 14.37
C LEU A 27 -9.34 19.53 14.10
N ALA A 28 -10.06 19.32 12.99
CA ALA A 28 -11.25 20.11 12.67
C ALA A 28 -12.38 19.90 13.69
N GLU A 29 -12.61 18.66 14.13
CA GLU A 29 -13.56 18.31 15.21
C GLU A 29 -13.20 18.98 16.53
N ALA A 30 -11.90 19.16 16.81
CA ALA A 30 -11.40 19.92 17.96
C ALA A 30 -11.47 21.45 17.79
N GLY A 31 -12.04 21.96 16.68
CA GLY A 31 -12.21 23.39 16.42
C GLY A 31 -10.99 24.08 15.81
N VAL A 32 -10.01 23.34 15.30
CA VAL A 32 -8.87 23.91 14.57
C VAL A 32 -9.27 24.19 13.12
N ASP A 33 -8.84 25.33 12.57
CA ASP A 33 -9.11 25.70 11.17
C ASP A 33 -8.10 24.98 10.25
N VAL A 34 -8.50 23.83 9.68
CA VAL A 34 -7.61 22.93 8.91
C VAL A 34 -7.81 23.10 7.41
N HIS A 35 -6.73 23.47 6.71
CA HIS A 35 -6.71 23.69 5.26
C HIS A 35 -5.81 22.65 4.58
N PRO A 36 -6.34 21.72 3.77
CA PRO A 36 -5.54 20.68 3.12
C PRO A 36 -4.85 21.18 1.83
N TYR A 37 -3.53 21.02 1.75
CA TYR A 37 -2.76 21.16 0.51
C TYR A 37 -2.31 19.79 0.00
N VAL A 38 -3.00 19.28 -1.03
CA VAL A 38 -2.80 17.91 -1.53
C VAL A 38 -2.29 17.91 -2.97
N ARG A 39 -1.26 17.11 -3.23
CA ARG A 39 -0.77 16.81 -4.59
C ARG A 39 -0.98 15.36 -4.94
N ASP A 40 -1.39 15.08 -6.18
CA ASP A 40 -1.71 13.72 -6.62
C ASP A 40 -0.65 13.17 -7.59
N SER A 41 0.00 12.07 -7.18
CA SER A 41 1.01 11.39 -8.01
C SER A 41 0.44 10.83 -9.33
N ARG A 42 -0.90 10.70 -9.45
CA ARG A 42 -1.59 10.27 -10.69
C ARG A 42 -1.56 11.33 -11.80
N GLU A 43 -1.14 12.56 -11.51
CA GLU A 43 -0.86 13.61 -12.49
C GLU A 43 0.32 13.25 -13.43
N ILE A 44 1.15 12.27 -13.05
CA ILE A 44 2.34 11.84 -13.79
C ILE A 44 2.00 10.73 -14.81
N LYS A 45 1.24 11.08 -15.86
CA LYS A 45 0.85 10.12 -16.91
C LYS A 45 1.92 9.91 -18.01
N ASP A 46 2.75 10.92 -18.25
CA ASP A 46 3.67 10.97 -19.41
C ASP A 46 5.14 10.67 -19.03
N LEU A 47 5.86 9.98 -19.91
CA LEU A 47 7.30 9.69 -19.79
C LEU A 47 8.15 10.96 -19.67
N GLY A 48 7.84 12.02 -20.43
CA GLY A 48 8.53 13.31 -20.31
C GLY A 48 8.31 13.99 -18.95
N LYS A 49 7.08 13.86 -18.42
CA LYS A 49 6.75 14.34 -17.07
C LYS A 49 7.48 13.52 -15.98
N LYS A 50 7.67 12.21 -16.16
CA LYS A 50 8.44 11.37 -15.22
C LYS A 50 9.90 11.81 -15.10
N ILE A 51 10.56 12.11 -16.22
CA ILE A 51 11.95 12.62 -16.22
C ILE A 51 12.01 13.98 -15.51
N LYS A 52 11.06 14.87 -15.80
CA LYS A 52 10.96 16.18 -15.15
C LYS A 52 10.75 16.08 -13.64
N VAL A 53 9.89 15.17 -13.18
CA VAL A 53 9.67 14.89 -11.75
C VAL A 53 10.95 14.33 -11.11
N ALA A 54 11.63 13.40 -11.75
CA ALA A 54 12.90 12.86 -11.25
C ALA A 54 13.96 13.96 -11.07
N ALA A 55 14.09 14.88 -12.03
CA ALA A 55 15.02 16.00 -11.95
C ALA A 55 14.68 17.00 -10.84
N ARG A 56 13.38 17.21 -10.58
CA ARG A 56 12.87 18.13 -9.56
C ARG A 56 12.83 17.55 -8.15
N LEU A 57 12.97 16.23 -8.01
CA LEU A 57 12.81 15.53 -6.74
C LEU A 57 13.72 16.06 -5.62
N VAL A 58 14.95 16.47 -5.97
CA VAL A 58 15.91 17.02 -5.02
C VAL A 58 15.43 18.36 -4.46
N TYR A 59 14.85 19.20 -5.32
CA TYR A 59 14.28 20.51 -4.99
C TYR A 59 13.50 21.07 -6.19
N SER A 60 12.21 21.40 -6.01
CA SER A 60 11.37 21.97 -7.06
C SER A 60 11.14 23.47 -6.84
N ARG A 61 11.76 24.34 -7.66
CA ARG A 61 11.53 25.80 -7.58
C ARG A 61 10.08 26.18 -7.87
N ASP A 62 9.48 25.54 -8.87
CA ASP A 62 8.07 25.70 -9.23
C ASP A 62 7.14 25.37 -8.05
N GLU A 63 7.46 24.32 -7.29
CA GLU A 63 6.69 23.96 -6.11
C GLU A 63 6.93 24.92 -4.95
N ALA A 64 8.17 25.36 -4.75
CA ALA A 64 8.50 26.39 -3.76
C ALA A 64 7.67 27.66 -3.97
N SER A 65 7.59 28.16 -5.21
CA SER A 65 6.83 29.37 -5.54
C SER A 65 5.33 29.18 -5.36
N LYS A 66 4.77 28.03 -5.78
CA LYS A 66 3.35 27.72 -5.56
C LYS A 66 3.01 27.64 -4.08
N PHE A 67 3.84 26.96 -3.31
CA PHE A 67 3.63 26.81 -1.88
C PHE A 67 3.76 28.16 -1.16
N ALA A 68 4.76 28.98 -1.51
CA ALA A 68 4.91 30.33 -0.96
C ALA A 68 3.67 31.20 -1.22
N HIS A 69 3.13 31.17 -2.44
CA HIS A 69 1.89 31.90 -2.76
C HIS A 69 0.69 31.43 -1.92
N ILE A 70 0.58 30.12 -1.66
CA ILE A 70 -0.44 29.59 -0.75
C ILE A 70 -0.23 30.10 0.67
N LEU A 71 1.00 30.17 1.17
CA LEU A 71 1.28 30.71 2.50
C LEU A 71 0.90 32.20 2.63
N GLU A 72 1.07 32.99 1.56
CA GLU A 72 0.65 34.40 1.54
C GLU A 72 -0.87 34.58 1.63
N ILE A 73 -1.63 33.70 0.96
CA ILE A 73 -3.09 33.72 0.93
C ILE A 73 -3.66 33.14 2.21
N GLU A 74 -3.25 31.92 2.56
CA GLU A 74 -3.83 31.16 3.67
C GLU A 74 -3.40 31.71 5.02
N ARG A 75 -2.16 32.22 5.12
CA ARG A 75 -1.54 32.70 6.37
C ARG A 75 -1.74 31.72 7.54
N PRO A 76 -1.30 30.46 7.40
CA PRO A 76 -1.44 29.48 8.47
C PRO A 76 -0.53 29.80 9.65
N ASP A 77 -0.97 29.47 10.86
CA ASP A 77 -0.15 29.55 12.08
C ASP A 77 0.86 28.39 12.16
N LEU A 78 0.57 27.28 11.47
CA LEU A 78 1.38 26.07 11.47
C LEU A 78 1.20 25.30 10.16
N ILE A 79 2.28 24.67 9.67
CA ILE A 79 2.22 23.70 8.57
C ILE A 79 2.45 22.30 9.14
N HIS A 80 1.56 21.36 8.79
CA HIS A 80 1.70 19.96 9.18
C HIS A 80 1.88 19.07 7.95
N VAL A 81 3.09 18.55 7.76
CA VAL A 81 3.46 17.73 6.59
C VAL A 81 3.35 16.24 6.91
N HIS A 82 2.61 15.48 6.11
CA HIS A 82 2.54 14.01 6.21
C HIS A 82 3.43 13.32 5.19
N ASN A 83 3.43 13.77 3.93
CA ASN A 83 4.29 13.21 2.90
C ASN A 83 4.63 14.28 1.87
N TYR A 84 5.90 14.62 1.72
CA TYR A 84 6.36 15.58 0.70
C TYR A 84 6.78 14.92 -0.62
N PHE A 85 6.81 13.59 -0.71
CA PHE A 85 7.33 12.89 -1.89
C PHE A 85 6.22 12.37 -2.81
N PRO A 86 6.36 12.46 -4.15
CA PRO A 86 7.49 13.03 -4.89
C PRO A 86 7.26 14.47 -5.38
N LEU A 87 6.05 15.03 -5.27
CA LEU A 87 5.70 16.28 -5.96
C LEU A 87 5.94 17.54 -5.12
N LEU A 88 5.67 17.50 -3.81
CA LEU A 88 5.91 18.65 -2.93
C LEU A 88 7.42 18.94 -2.80
N THR A 89 8.23 17.88 -2.72
CA THR A 89 9.69 17.90 -2.55
C THR A 89 10.14 18.64 -1.29
N PRO A 90 11.44 18.60 -0.92
CA PRO A 90 11.94 19.34 0.24
C PRO A 90 11.79 20.86 0.14
N SER A 91 11.44 21.41 -1.03
CA SER A 91 11.28 22.85 -1.23
C SER A 91 10.16 23.48 -0.41
N ILE A 92 9.13 22.74 -0.03
CA ILE A 92 8.05 23.28 0.82
C ILE A 92 8.54 23.67 2.22
N PHE A 93 9.57 22.99 2.73
CA PHE A 93 10.18 23.32 4.02
C PHE A 93 10.98 24.62 3.94
N ALA A 94 11.71 24.83 2.84
CA ALA A 94 12.42 26.10 2.60
C ALA A 94 11.45 27.27 2.43
N ALA A 95 10.33 27.07 1.73
CA ALA A 95 9.29 28.07 1.58
C ALA A 95 8.61 28.40 2.92
N ALA A 96 8.33 27.41 3.75
CA ALA A 96 7.80 27.61 5.10
C ALA A 96 8.75 28.44 5.98
N LYS A 97 10.05 28.09 5.98
CA LYS A 97 11.08 28.85 6.71
C LYS A 97 11.21 30.29 6.22
N ALA A 98 11.13 30.52 4.91
CA ALA A 98 11.18 31.86 4.33
C ALA A 98 9.95 32.71 4.70
N ALA A 99 8.80 32.07 4.91
CA ALA A 99 7.56 32.72 5.36
C ALA A 99 7.45 32.83 6.89
N ASP A 100 8.46 32.37 7.63
CA ASP A 100 8.49 32.30 9.11
C ASP A 100 7.29 31.54 9.71
N VAL A 101 6.82 30.49 9.01
CA VAL A 101 5.73 29.62 9.49
C VAL A 101 6.32 28.32 10.06
N PRO A 102 6.01 27.96 11.33
CA PRO A 102 6.55 26.75 11.92
C PRO A 102 6.03 25.49 11.23
N VAL A 103 6.87 24.45 11.19
CA VAL A 103 6.56 23.18 10.54
C VAL A 103 6.62 22.01 11.52
N VAL A 104 5.57 21.20 11.51
CA VAL A 104 5.53 19.86 12.08
C VAL A 104 5.55 18.84 10.94
N HIS A 105 6.41 17.83 11.00
CA HIS A 105 6.44 16.74 10.02
C HIS A 105 6.23 15.37 10.65
N THR A 106 5.16 14.66 10.28
CA THR A 106 4.94 13.28 10.71
C THR A 106 5.74 12.30 9.86
N LEU A 107 6.56 11.49 10.51
CA LEU A 107 7.44 10.51 9.89
C LEU A 107 6.75 9.14 9.82
N HIS A 108 6.06 8.90 8.71
CA HIS A 108 5.32 7.65 8.46
C HIS A 108 6.20 6.46 8.07
N ASN A 109 7.38 6.76 7.53
CA ASN A 109 8.31 5.77 7.01
C ASN A 109 9.74 6.32 7.09
N TYR A 110 10.74 5.53 6.69
CA TYR A 110 12.15 5.88 6.83
C TYR A 110 12.74 6.59 5.61
N ARG A 111 11.90 7.19 4.73
CA ARG A 111 12.36 7.82 3.46
C ARG A 111 13.36 8.95 3.67
N LEU A 112 13.37 9.54 4.87
CA LEU A 112 14.32 10.59 5.26
C LEU A 112 15.77 10.18 4.94
N PHE A 113 16.16 8.92 5.21
CA PHE A 113 17.50 8.40 4.96
C PHE A 113 17.53 7.07 4.17
N CYS A 114 16.36 6.45 3.90
CA CYS A 114 16.26 5.16 3.21
C CYS A 114 15.49 5.28 1.89
N ALA A 115 16.11 5.00 0.75
CA ALA A 115 15.48 5.18 -0.56
C ALA A 115 14.23 4.31 -0.80
N ASN A 116 14.14 3.13 -0.16
CA ASN A 116 12.93 2.29 -0.22
C ASN A 116 11.90 2.62 0.88
N GLY A 117 12.26 3.46 1.86
CA GLY A 117 11.41 3.89 2.96
C GLY A 117 11.10 2.82 4.03
N LEU A 118 11.54 1.57 3.85
CA LEU A 118 11.16 0.43 4.70
C LEU A 118 12.26 -0.01 5.66
N MET A 119 13.54 0.30 5.36
CA MET A 119 14.70 -0.30 6.04
C MET A 119 14.71 -1.83 5.97
N LEU A 120 14.19 -2.39 4.89
CA LEU A 120 14.20 -3.82 4.60
C LEU A 120 14.90 -4.09 3.26
N ARG A 121 15.60 -5.22 3.17
CA ARG A 121 16.19 -5.73 1.92
C ARG A 121 16.29 -7.25 2.01
N ASN A 122 15.84 -7.96 0.97
CA ASN A 122 15.83 -9.42 0.92
C ASN A 122 15.19 -10.05 2.18
N ASN A 123 14.03 -9.52 2.60
CA ASN A 123 13.29 -9.95 3.79
C ASN A 123 14.06 -9.87 5.12
N ALA A 124 15.11 -9.07 5.16
CA ALA A 124 15.89 -8.82 6.37
C ALA A 124 15.99 -7.31 6.65
N ASN A 125 16.21 -6.97 7.92
CA ASN A 125 16.51 -5.62 8.35
C ASN A 125 17.75 -5.09 7.63
N CYS A 126 17.69 -3.84 7.18
CA CYS A 126 18.76 -3.18 6.44
C CYS A 126 18.95 -1.75 6.95
N ASP A 127 20.11 -1.48 7.53
CA ASP A 127 20.52 -0.18 8.04
C ASP A 127 21.80 0.34 7.39
N LYS A 128 22.24 -0.24 6.26
CA LYS A 128 23.49 0.13 5.57
C LYS A 128 23.65 1.62 5.31
N CYS A 129 22.61 2.27 4.76
CA CYS A 129 22.67 3.72 4.48
C CYS A 129 22.82 4.54 5.77
N LEU A 130 22.20 4.08 6.87
CA LEU A 130 22.26 4.70 8.18
C LEU A 130 23.65 4.52 8.82
N GLN A 131 24.19 3.30 8.79
CA GLN A 131 25.51 2.96 9.33
C GLN A 131 26.64 3.69 8.59
N GLU A 132 26.60 3.68 7.26
CA GLU A 132 27.62 4.32 6.42
C GLU A 132 27.43 5.84 6.29
N ARG A 133 26.33 6.40 6.86
CA ARG A 133 25.92 7.80 6.72
C ARG A 133 25.96 8.33 5.29
N THR A 134 25.42 7.53 4.38
CA THR A 134 25.38 7.85 2.95
C THR A 134 24.27 7.07 2.25
N SER A 135 23.76 7.62 1.15
CA SER A 135 22.75 6.97 0.31
C SER A 135 23.35 6.05 -0.76
N LEU A 136 24.69 5.97 -0.88
CA LEU A 136 25.36 5.15 -1.89
C LEU A 136 24.98 3.66 -1.88
N PRO A 137 24.80 2.99 -0.73
CA PRO A 137 24.31 1.61 -0.72
C PRO A 137 22.97 1.47 -1.44
N SER A 138 22.08 2.46 -1.31
CA SER A 138 20.77 2.41 -1.99
C SER A 138 20.91 2.39 -3.51
N LEU A 139 21.90 3.08 -4.06
CA LEU A 139 22.20 3.08 -5.50
C LEU A 139 22.79 1.75 -5.96
N LYS A 140 23.74 1.21 -5.20
CA LYS A 140 24.34 -0.11 -5.47
C LYS A 140 23.27 -1.19 -5.60
N TYR A 141 22.27 -1.16 -4.72
CA TYR A 141 21.20 -2.16 -4.65
C TYR A 141 19.92 -1.77 -5.39
N GLY A 142 19.84 -0.59 -6.02
CA GLY A 142 18.64 -0.15 -6.74
C GLY A 142 17.39 -0.11 -5.86
N CYS A 143 17.51 0.36 -4.62
CA CYS A 143 16.48 0.21 -3.59
C CYS A 143 15.13 0.88 -3.93
N TYR A 144 15.07 1.82 -4.85
CA TYR A 144 13.80 2.40 -5.30
C TYR A 144 13.30 1.70 -6.56
N GLN A 145 12.14 1.02 -6.44
CA GLN A 145 11.48 0.28 -7.52
C GLN A 145 12.42 -0.71 -8.25
N ASN A 146 13.33 -1.35 -7.51
CA ASN A 146 14.29 -2.33 -8.02
C ASN A 146 15.12 -1.82 -9.22
N SER A 147 15.39 -0.52 -9.28
CA SER A 147 16.08 0.11 -10.40
C SER A 147 17.10 1.12 -9.93
N ARG A 148 18.37 0.91 -10.27
CA ARG A 148 19.46 1.85 -9.95
C ARG A 148 19.22 3.22 -10.55
N LEU A 149 18.75 3.28 -11.81
CA LEU A 149 18.42 4.51 -12.51
C LEU A 149 17.29 5.29 -11.83
N ARG A 150 16.23 4.59 -11.39
CA ARG A 150 15.13 5.23 -10.65
C ARG A 150 15.53 5.61 -9.22
N THR A 151 16.51 4.91 -8.65
CA THR A 151 17.04 5.21 -7.32
C THR A 151 17.91 6.46 -7.31
N LEU A 152 18.63 6.77 -8.40
CA LEU A 152 19.51 7.93 -8.51
C LEU A 152 18.91 9.25 -8.00
N PRO A 153 17.76 9.73 -8.51
CA PRO A 153 17.18 10.98 -8.04
C PRO A 153 16.77 10.92 -6.56
N VAL A 154 16.27 9.77 -6.07
CA VAL A 154 15.85 9.57 -4.68
C VAL A 154 17.05 9.60 -3.75
N ALA A 155 18.11 8.86 -4.08
CA ALA A 155 19.35 8.84 -3.31
C ALA A 155 20.00 10.22 -3.26
N ARG A 156 20.05 10.95 -4.39
CA ARG A 156 20.58 12.33 -4.43
C ARG A 156 19.75 13.27 -3.56
N MET A 157 18.42 13.16 -3.58
CA MET A 157 17.53 13.91 -2.68
C MET A 157 17.85 13.59 -1.23
N ILE A 158 17.92 12.31 -0.86
CA ILE A 158 18.24 11.88 0.51
C ILE A 158 19.63 12.39 0.92
N GLN A 159 20.67 12.11 0.14
CA GLN A 159 22.04 12.56 0.39
C GLN A 159 22.08 14.05 0.69
N LYS A 160 21.43 14.86 -0.15
CA LYS A 160 21.43 16.31 0.00
C LYS A 160 20.69 16.73 1.25
N ASN A 161 19.46 16.27 1.46
CA ASN A 161 18.57 16.82 2.49
C ASN A 161 18.83 16.25 3.89
N TRP A 162 19.23 14.98 3.97
CA TRP A 162 19.58 14.34 5.24
C TRP A 162 20.97 14.76 5.73
N LEU A 163 22.00 14.65 4.88
CA LEU A 163 23.39 14.85 5.34
C LEU A 163 23.80 16.31 5.46
N SER A 164 23.10 17.24 4.80
CA SER A 164 23.33 18.67 5.04
C SER A 164 22.66 19.19 6.30
N GLY A 165 21.83 18.38 6.97
CA GLY A 165 20.98 18.85 8.07
C GLY A 165 19.78 19.68 7.62
N PHE A 166 19.57 19.88 6.31
CA PHE A 166 18.49 20.71 5.76
C PHE A 166 17.12 20.45 6.41
N LEU A 167 16.72 19.19 6.57
CA LEU A 167 15.41 18.89 7.20
C LEU A 167 15.38 19.27 8.68
N ALA A 168 16.45 19.01 9.45
CA ALA A 168 16.51 19.39 10.86
C ALA A 168 16.50 20.92 11.05
N GLU A 169 17.05 21.67 10.09
CA GLU A 169 17.07 23.13 10.11
C GLU A 169 15.77 23.81 9.65
N ASN A 170 14.90 23.08 8.92
CA ASN A 170 13.67 23.64 8.32
C ASN A 170 12.39 23.00 8.88
N VAL A 171 12.51 22.10 9.86
CA VAL A 171 11.37 21.48 10.56
C VAL A 171 11.52 21.71 12.05
N ASN A 172 10.50 22.28 12.68
CA ASN A 172 10.52 22.62 14.10
C ASN A 172 10.32 21.38 14.97
N GLN A 173 9.41 20.48 14.57
CA GLN A 173 9.11 19.23 15.27
C GLN A 173 8.80 18.09 14.30
N PHE A 174 9.30 16.91 14.62
CA PHE A 174 8.99 15.66 13.95
C PHE A 174 8.13 14.78 14.84
N LEU A 175 7.07 14.22 14.27
CA LEU A 175 6.21 13.26 14.95
C LEU A 175 6.58 11.84 14.51
N CYS A 176 7.06 11.03 15.44
CA CYS A 176 7.37 9.62 15.25
C CYS A 176 6.19 8.76 15.69
N ILE A 177 5.83 7.75 14.90
CA ILE A 177 4.69 6.88 15.22
C ILE A 177 4.97 5.99 16.44
N THR A 178 6.23 5.67 16.71
CA THR A 178 6.64 4.79 17.82
C THR A 178 7.96 5.24 18.44
N ASP A 179 8.22 4.82 19.68
CA ASP A 179 9.54 4.97 20.33
C ASP A 179 10.65 4.29 19.55
N PHE A 180 10.35 3.15 18.90
CA PHE A 180 11.31 2.45 18.05
C PHE A 180 11.73 3.33 16.86
N ALA A 181 10.77 3.93 16.16
CA ALA A 181 11.05 4.85 15.06
C ALA A 181 11.82 6.08 15.55
N LYS A 182 11.45 6.66 16.71
CA LYS A 182 12.18 7.78 17.33
C LYS A 182 13.66 7.45 17.50
N LYS A 183 13.99 6.31 18.11
CA LYS A 183 15.40 5.86 18.30
C LYS A 183 16.17 5.71 16.98
N ILE A 184 15.49 5.29 15.92
CA ILE A 184 16.08 5.20 14.57
C ILE A 184 16.39 6.60 14.01
N PHE A 185 15.45 7.55 14.13
CA PHE A 185 15.66 8.91 13.65
C PHE A 185 16.73 9.67 14.47
N GLU A 186 16.85 9.39 15.77
CA GLU A 186 17.96 9.88 16.61
C GLU A 186 19.31 9.37 16.09
N ARG A 187 19.42 8.06 15.79
CA ARG A 187 20.63 7.48 15.17
C ARG A 187 20.93 8.11 13.80
N ALA A 188 19.90 8.52 13.07
CA ALA A 188 20.03 9.24 11.81
C ALA A 188 20.50 10.70 12.00
N GLY A 189 20.62 11.19 13.22
CA GLY A 189 21.16 12.52 13.52
C GLY A 189 20.10 13.61 13.67
N ILE A 190 18.80 13.26 13.76
CA ILE A 190 17.78 14.23 14.14
C ILE A 190 17.86 14.45 15.66
N PRO A 191 17.95 15.71 16.14
CA PRO A 191 17.97 16.02 17.57
C PRO A 191 16.76 15.44 18.31
N SER A 192 16.99 14.83 19.48
CA SER A 192 15.90 14.26 20.31
C SER A 192 14.87 15.32 20.74
N SER A 193 15.30 16.57 20.92
CA SER A 193 14.43 17.71 21.22
C SER A 193 13.46 18.07 20.09
N GLN A 194 13.76 17.66 18.86
CA GLN A 194 12.87 17.80 17.70
C GLN A 194 12.01 16.56 17.46
N LEU A 195 12.11 15.50 18.29
CA LEU A 195 11.42 14.23 18.07
C LEU A 195 10.41 13.96 19.19
N THR A 196 9.13 13.98 18.82
CA THR A 196 8.01 13.65 19.70
C THR A 196 7.33 12.38 19.21
N VAL A 197 6.99 11.47 20.13
CA VAL A 197 6.23 10.25 19.78
C VAL A 197 4.74 10.56 19.80
N LYS A 198 4.07 10.34 18.68
CA LYS A 198 2.62 10.41 18.54
C LYS A 198 2.16 9.16 17.76
N PRO A 199 1.62 8.15 18.44
CA PRO A 199 1.07 6.97 17.77
C PRO A 199 -0.07 7.33 16.81
N ASN A 200 -0.26 6.47 15.81
CA ASN A 200 -1.47 6.51 15.01
C ASN A 200 -2.68 6.18 15.88
N PHE A 201 -3.84 6.62 15.43
CA PHE A 201 -5.11 6.52 16.15
C PHE A 201 -6.18 6.00 15.20
N SER A 202 -7.22 5.42 15.78
CA SER A 202 -8.43 5.01 15.10
C SER A 202 -9.63 5.46 15.92
N PRO A 203 -10.80 5.62 15.30
CA PRO A 203 -12.05 5.78 16.05
C PRO A 203 -12.21 4.65 17.06
N ASP A 204 -12.66 5.00 18.26
CA ASP A 204 -13.13 4.03 19.23
C ASP A 204 -14.52 3.54 18.80
N LEU A 205 -14.62 2.25 18.47
CA LEU A 205 -15.89 1.62 18.08
C LEU A 205 -16.65 1.05 19.29
N GLY A 206 -16.10 1.20 20.50
CA GLY A 206 -16.58 0.54 21.69
C GLY A 206 -16.27 -0.97 21.70
N LEU A 207 -16.73 -1.64 22.76
CA LEU A 207 -16.61 -3.09 22.89
C LEU A 207 -17.64 -3.79 22.00
N LEU A 208 -17.19 -4.29 20.86
CA LEU A 208 -18.00 -5.15 19.99
C LEU A 208 -17.71 -6.61 20.34
N TYR A 209 -18.64 -7.27 21.03
CA TYR A 209 -18.58 -8.71 21.27
C TYR A 209 -19.52 -9.44 20.32
N SER A 210 -18.97 -10.25 19.42
CA SER A 210 -19.68 -11.37 18.83
C SER A 210 -18.93 -12.66 19.17
N ARG A 211 -19.61 -13.63 19.75
CA ARG A 211 -19.09 -15.01 19.82
C ARG A 211 -19.53 -15.71 18.56
N ASP A 212 -18.58 -16.01 17.70
CA ASP A 212 -18.77 -17.01 16.66
C ASP A 212 -18.22 -18.34 17.20
N GLU A 213 -19.02 -19.41 17.09
CA GLU A 213 -18.60 -20.76 17.50
C GLU A 213 -17.55 -21.35 16.54
N HIS A 214 -17.37 -20.73 15.36
CA HIS A 214 -16.35 -21.07 14.37
C HIS A 214 -15.23 -20.03 14.42
N ALA A 215 -14.25 -20.26 15.30
CA ALA A 215 -13.09 -19.38 15.40
C ALA A 215 -12.25 -19.44 14.11
N HIS A 216 -12.38 -18.42 13.26
CA HIS A 216 -11.51 -18.20 12.12
C HIS A 216 -10.36 -17.27 12.51
N SER A 217 -9.15 -17.56 12.04
CA SER A 217 -8.04 -16.62 12.12
C SER A 217 -8.02 -15.75 10.87
N ILE A 218 -7.83 -14.44 11.04
CA ILE A 218 -7.80 -13.49 9.92
C ILE A 218 -6.46 -12.76 9.91
N TYR A 219 -5.80 -12.77 8.76
CA TYR A 219 -4.76 -11.81 8.41
C TYR A 219 -5.42 -10.63 7.69
N LEU A 220 -5.24 -9.41 8.20
CA LEU A 220 -5.73 -8.19 7.57
C LEU A 220 -4.55 -7.26 7.27
N GLY A 221 -4.26 -7.05 5.99
CA GLY A 221 -3.15 -6.19 5.59
C GLY A 221 -2.74 -6.37 4.13
N ARG A 222 -1.80 -5.53 3.69
CA ARG A 222 -1.24 -5.63 2.34
C ARG A 222 -0.52 -6.96 2.15
N LEU A 223 -0.78 -7.69 1.08
CA LEU A 223 -0.04 -8.91 0.73
C LEU A 223 1.31 -8.54 0.11
N SER A 224 2.28 -8.25 0.97
CA SER A 224 3.62 -7.81 0.59
C SER A 224 4.68 -8.34 1.56
N GLU A 225 5.93 -8.42 1.11
CA GLU A 225 7.02 -9.06 1.84
C GLU A 225 7.24 -8.40 3.22
N GLU A 226 7.14 -7.07 3.31
CA GLU A 226 7.28 -6.33 4.58
C GLU A 226 6.18 -6.63 5.59
N LYS A 227 5.09 -7.26 5.17
CA LYS A 227 4.01 -7.71 6.06
C LYS A 227 4.18 -9.15 6.53
N GLY A 228 5.28 -9.83 6.15
CA GLY A 228 5.65 -11.12 6.70
C GLY A 228 4.77 -12.29 6.23
N ILE A 229 4.12 -12.17 5.08
CA ILE A 229 3.14 -13.16 4.58
C ILE A 229 3.76 -14.56 4.49
N ARG A 230 4.99 -14.69 3.97
CA ARG A 230 5.67 -16.00 3.86
C ARG A 230 5.90 -16.65 5.21
N THR A 231 6.38 -15.85 6.17
CA THR A 231 6.62 -16.30 7.55
C THR A 231 5.32 -16.75 8.21
N LEU A 232 4.24 -15.99 8.01
CA LEU A 232 2.91 -16.34 8.52
C LEU A 232 2.41 -17.66 7.92
N VAL A 233 2.47 -17.81 6.60
CA VAL A 233 2.06 -19.05 5.91
C VAL A 233 2.86 -20.26 6.38
N GLU A 234 4.18 -20.12 6.55
CA GLU A 234 5.03 -21.21 7.04
C GLU A 234 4.66 -21.61 8.47
N ALA A 235 4.52 -20.62 9.37
CA ALA A 235 4.11 -20.87 10.74
C ALA A 235 2.72 -21.52 10.81
N TRP A 236 1.80 -21.15 9.91
CA TRP A 236 0.42 -21.62 9.93
C TRP A 236 0.24 -23.09 9.51
N LYS A 237 1.25 -23.71 8.89
CA LYS A 237 1.22 -25.15 8.57
C LYS A 237 1.07 -26.05 9.80
N GLY A 238 1.48 -25.56 10.97
CA GLY A 238 1.36 -26.27 12.25
C GLY A 238 0.01 -26.12 12.95
N PHE A 239 -0.93 -25.35 12.39
CA PHE A 239 -2.22 -25.05 13.01
C PHE A 239 -3.38 -25.68 12.23
N SER A 240 -4.37 -26.21 12.94
CA SER A 240 -5.60 -26.76 12.35
C SER A 240 -6.65 -25.69 12.06
N THR A 241 -6.56 -24.52 12.71
CA THR A 241 -7.49 -23.40 12.52
C THR A 241 -7.33 -22.79 11.12
N PRO A 242 -8.41 -22.53 10.37
CA PRO A 242 -8.32 -21.83 9.09
C PRO A 242 -7.78 -20.40 9.24
N LEU A 243 -6.87 -20.00 8.35
CA LEU A 243 -6.39 -18.62 8.20
C LEU A 243 -6.95 -18.01 6.92
N ILE A 244 -7.67 -16.91 7.06
CA ILE A 244 -8.25 -16.10 5.97
C ILE A 244 -7.34 -14.90 5.73
N PHE A 245 -6.98 -14.63 4.47
CA PHE A 245 -6.19 -13.48 4.10
C PHE A 245 -7.09 -12.39 3.50
N VAL A 246 -7.07 -11.19 4.08
CA VAL A 246 -7.83 -10.03 3.62
C VAL A 246 -6.87 -8.90 3.28
N GLY A 247 -6.73 -8.62 1.98
CA GLY A 247 -6.01 -7.47 1.45
C GLY A 247 -5.31 -7.74 0.12
N ASP A 248 -4.92 -6.68 -0.57
CA ASP A 248 -4.25 -6.74 -1.87
C ASP A 248 -2.73 -6.55 -1.74
N GLY A 249 -1.96 -6.90 -2.77
CA GLY A 249 -0.55 -6.50 -2.85
C GLY A 249 0.26 -7.30 -3.87
N PRO A 250 1.54 -6.96 -4.07
CA PRO A 250 2.40 -7.62 -5.05
C PRO A 250 2.53 -9.14 -4.84
N MET A 251 2.29 -9.64 -3.61
CA MET A 251 2.27 -11.07 -3.33
C MET A 251 0.91 -11.72 -3.59
N ALA A 252 -0.18 -10.95 -3.59
CA ALA A 252 -1.43 -11.39 -4.20
C ALA A 252 -1.19 -11.69 -5.69
N ASP A 253 -0.35 -10.89 -6.35
CA ASP A 253 0.04 -11.08 -7.74
C ASP A 253 1.19 -12.10 -7.94
N SER A 254 1.79 -12.65 -6.86
CA SER A 254 3.02 -13.44 -6.99
C SER A 254 2.73 -14.93 -7.21
N GLY A 255 2.61 -15.31 -8.48
CA GLY A 255 3.68 -16.16 -8.99
C GLY A 255 3.29 -17.39 -9.78
N LYS A 256 2.05 -17.89 -9.70
CA LYS A 256 1.65 -19.09 -10.46
C LYS A 256 0.45 -18.84 -11.36
N VAL A 257 0.61 -19.14 -12.64
CA VAL A 257 -0.49 -19.27 -13.59
C VAL A 257 -1.12 -20.64 -13.34
N VAL A 258 -2.40 -20.63 -12.96
CA VAL A 258 -3.16 -21.84 -12.76
C VAL A 258 -4.16 -21.96 -13.89
N SER A 259 -4.14 -23.09 -14.58
CA SER A 259 -5.06 -23.42 -15.66
C SER A 259 -6.09 -24.40 -15.14
N VAL A 260 -7.37 -24.05 -15.17
CA VAL A 260 -8.45 -24.88 -14.61
C VAL A 260 -9.53 -25.19 -15.64
N LYS A 261 -10.08 -26.40 -15.52
CA LYS A 261 -11.39 -26.75 -16.07
C LYS A 261 -12.41 -26.63 -14.95
N TYR A 262 -13.57 -26.05 -15.25
CA TYR A 262 -14.60 -25.85 -14.26
C TYR A 262 -16.02 -25.87 -14.84
N THR A 263 -16.95 -26.23 -13.97
CA THR A 263 -18.38 -25.92 -14.12
C THR A 263 -18.89 -25.37 -12.80
N GLY A 264 -19.49 -24.18 -12.82
CA GLY A 264 -20.05 -23.50 -11.67
C GLY A 264 -21.58 -23.52 -11.70
N LYS A 265 -22.19 -23.65 -10.53
CA LYS A 265 -23.63 -23.46 -10.33
C LYS A 265 -23.91 -22.74 -9.02
N VAL A 266 -25.12 -22.18 -8.91
CA VAL A 266 -25.68 -21.80 -7.62
C VAL A 266 -25.95 -23.07 -6.81
N LEU A 267 -25.63 -23.06 -5.52
CA LEU A 267 -25.73 -24.23 -4.63
C LEU A 267 -27.12 -24.91 -4.72
N ASN A 268 -28.17 -24.10 -4.74
CA ASN A 268 -29.57 -24.53 -4.81
C ASN A 268 -30.24 -24.13 -6.14
N GLY A 269 -29.47 -23.92 -7.21
CA GLY A 269 -29.99 -23.28 -8.42
C GLY A 269 -29.32 -23.70 -9.72
N GLY A 270 -29.48 -22.83 -10.72
CA GLY A 270 -29.03 -23.05 -12.09
C GLY A 270 -27.53 -22.92 -12.29
N TRP A 271 -27.10 -23.25 -13.50
CA TRP A 271 -25.72 -23.10 -13.94
C TRP A 271 -25.32 -21.63 -13.96
N VAL A 272 -24.09 -21.38 -13.53
CA VAL A 272 -23.49 -20.04 -13.53
C VAL A 272 -22.59 -19.90 -14.74
N ASP A 273 -21.66 -20.84 -14.91
CA ASP A 273 -20.73 -20.80 -16.03
C ASP A 273 -19.98 -22.13 -16.22
N SER A 274 -19.39 -22.36 -17.39
CA SER A 274 -18.62 -23.58 -17.68
C SER A 274 -17.66 -23.41 -18.85
N ASN A 275 -16.40 -23.83 -18.68
CA ASN A 275 -15.45 -23.94 -19.79
C ASN A 275 -15.25 -25.38 -20.29
N ILE A 276 -16.11 -26.31 -19.87
CA ILE A 276 -16.09 -27.71 -20.34
C ILE A 276 -17.41 -28.18 -20.93
N ASP A 277 -18.47 -27.38 -20.82
CA ASP A 277 -19.78 -27.64 -21.39
C ASP A 277 -20.44 -26.33 -21.84
N SER A 278 -20.50 -26.12 -23.15
CA SER A 278 -21.03 -24.88 -23.75
C SER A 278 -22.53 -24.68 -23.49
N THR A 279 -23.27 -25.74 -23.16
CA THR A 279 -24.70 -25.63 -22.82
C THR A 279 -24.93 -25.01 -21.43
N LYS A 280 -23.87 -24.87 -20.63
CA LYS A 280 -23.89 -24.35 -19.26
C LYS A 280 -23.23 -22.97 -19.13
N GLN A 281 -22.93 -22.31 -20.25
CA GLN A 281 -22.39 -20.97 -20.27
C GLN A 281 -23.50 -19.93 -20.12
N PHE A 282 -23.27 -18.93 -19.26
CA PHE A 282 -24.14 -17.77 -19.22
C PHE A 282 -23.84 -16.79 -20.36
N GLN A 283 -22.57 -16.63 -20.71
CA GLN A 283 -22.12 -15.87 -21.87
C GLN A 283 -21.17 -16.74 -22.69
N PRO A 284 -21.29 -16.74 -24.03
CA PRO A 284 -20.39 -17.50 -24.88
C PRO A 284 -18.92 -17.12 -24.63
N HIS A 285 -18.08 -18.10 -24.32
CA HIS A 285 -16.63 -17.92 -24.17
C HIS A 285 -15.86 -19.17 -24.62
N PRO A 286 -14.54 -19.07 -24.89
CA PRO A 286 -13.72 -20.21 -25.28
C PRO A 286 -13.78 -21.38 -24.27
N MET A 287 -13.67 -22.61 -24.77
CA MET A 287 -13.71 -23.85 -23.98
C MET A 287 -12.33 -24.30 -23.48
N ASP A 288 -11.30 -23.47 -23.67
CA ASP A 288 -9.96 -23.76 -23.19
C ASP A 288 -9.91 -23.68 -21.65
N PRO A 289 -8.98 -24.40 -21.00
CA PRO A 289 -8.71 -24.24 -19.57
C PRO A 289 -8.54 -22.76 -19.23
N PHE A 290 -9.32 -22.30 -18.26
CA PHE A 290 -9.30 -20.91 -17.84
C PHE A 290 -8.02 -20.68 -17.07
N GLU A 291 -7.17 -19.81 -17.62
CA GLU A 291 -5.91 -19.45 -17.01
C GLU A 291 -6.08 -18.16 -16.22
N PHE A 292 -5.77 -18.22 -14.94
CA PHE A 292 -5.68 -17.02 -14.13
C PHE A 292 -4.41 -17.06 -13.31
N LEU A 293 -3.89 -15.87 -13.05
CA LEU A 293 -2.80 -15.70 -12.12
C LEU A 293 -3.39 -15.90 -10.71
N SER A 294 -2.82 -16.83 -9.96
CA SER A 294 -3.25 -17.09 -8.58
C SER A 294 -3.16 -15.80 -7.77
N GLY A 295 -4.32 -15.27 -7.37
CA GLY A 295 -4.46 -14.01 -6.62
C GLY A 295 -4.59 -12.73 -7.46
N SER A 296 -4.78 -12.82 -8.79
CA SER A 296 -5.08 -11.66 -9.65
C SER A 296 -6.59 -11.38 -9.80
N GLN A 297 -6.95 -10.15 -10.21
CA GLN A 297 -8.30 -9.84 -10.66
C GLN A 297 -8.63 -10.59 -11.97
N GLY A 298 -9.73 -11.35 -11.95
CA GLY A 298 -10.18 -12.16 -13.10
C GLY A 298 -11.15 -13.29 -12.73
N ALA A 299 -11.15 -13.71 -11.46
CA ALA A 299 -12.11 -14.66 -10.90
C ALA A 299 -12.60 -14.18 -9.51
N ILE A 300 -13.70 -14.78 -9.02
CA ILE A 300 -14.19 -14.53 -7.66
C ILE A 300 -13.18 -15.01 -6.61
N VAL A 301 -13.13 -14.33 -5.45
CA VAL A 301 -12.13 -14.57 -4.39
C VAL A 301 -12.10 -16.03 -3.95
N GLY A 302 -13.27 -16.64 -3.74
CA GLY A 302 -13.34 -18.05 -3.32
C GLY A 302 -12.76 -19.03 -4.34
N MET A 303 -12.79 -18.70 -5.64
CA MET A 303 -12.14 -19.50 -6.67
C MET A 303 -10.62 -19.34 -6.62
N LEU A 304 -10.14 -18.10 -6.46
CA LEU A 304 -8.71 -17.78 -6.34
C LEU A 304 -8.08 -18.47 -5.13
N GLU A 305 -8.79 -18.52 -4.00
CA GLU A 305 -8.31 -19.17 -2.77
C GLU A 305 -8.48 -20.69 -2.81
N GLY A 306 -9.64 -21.17 -3.27
CA GLY A 306 -9.98 -22.59 -3.24
C GLY A 306 -9.09 -23.43 -4.15
N VAL A 307 -8.79 -22.95 -5.35
CA VAL A 307 -7.96 -23.68 -6.34
C VAL A 307 -6.53 -23.91 -5.82
N GLN A 308 -6.00 -23.04 -4.96
CA GLN A 308 -4.65 -23.19 -4.39
C GLN A 308 -4.50 -24.44 -3.51
N LYS A 309 -5.61 -25.05 -3.08
CA LYS A 309 -5.60 -26.29 -2.29
C LYS A 309 -5.36 -27.54 -3.13
N PHE A 310 -5.44 -27.43 -4.47
CA PHE A 310 -5.29 -28.54 -5.39
C PHE A 310 -3.88 -28.58 -5.97
N LYS A 311 -3.33 -29.79 -6.11
CA LYS A 311 -2.12 -30.03 -6.91
C LYS A 311 -2.50 -30.13 -8.39
N LYS A 312 -1.52 -30.01 -9.29
CA LYS A 312 -1.71 -30.32 -10.71
C LYS A 312 -2.35 -31.71 -10.88
N GLY A 313 -3.39 -31.81 -11.71
CA GLY A 313 -4.21 -33.00 -11.91
C GLY A 313 -5.28 -33.23 -10.83
N GLY A 314 -5.32 -32.40 -9.79
CA GLY A 314 -6.29 -32.50 -8.70
C GLY A 314 -7.70 -32.13 -9.17
N LYS A 315 -8.69 -32.91 -8.70
CA LYS A 315 -10.11 -32.70 -8.96
C LYS A 315 -10.87 -32.55 -7.66
N GLY A 316 -11.89 -31.71 -7.64
CA GLY A 316 -12.78 -31.62 -6.49
C GLY A 316 -13.79 -30.51 -6.60
N ASN A 317 -14.54 -30.34 -5.52
CA ASN A 317 -15.64 -29.39 -5.46
C ASN A 317 -15.25 -28.25 -4.52
N LEU A 318 -15.40 -27.02 -5.00
CA LEU A 318 -15.29 -25.81 -4.20
C LEU A 318 -16.68 -25.32 -3.84
N TYR A 319 -16.99 -25.31 -2.55
CA TYR A 319 -18.16 -24.65 -2.00
C TYR A 319 -17.76 -23.23 -1.63
N ILE A 320 -18.35 -22.25 -2.31
CA ILE A 320 -17.98 -20.84 -2.17
C ILE A 320 -19.17 -20.10 -1.56
N PRO A 321 -19.07 -19.63 -0.30
CA PRO A 321 -20.11 -18.82 0.30
C PRO A 321 -20.24 -17.48 -0.44
N SER A 322 -21.42 -16.89 -0.41
CA SER A 322 -21.74 -15.68 -1.17
C SER A 322 -20.79 -14.52 -0.89
N SER A 323 -20.29 -14.39 0.34
CA SER A 323 -19.30 -13.38 0.76
C SER A 323 -17.95 -13.49 0.02
N LEU A 324 -17.59 -14.68 -0.47
CA LEU A 324 -16.38 -14.93 -1.27
C LEU A 324 -16.70 -15.04 -2.78
N ALA A 325 -17.97 -14.86 -3.15
CA ALA A 325 -18.46 -14.83 -4.52
C ALA A 325 -18.93 -13.42 -4.91
N TYR A 326 -20.24 -13.19 -5.02
CA TYR A 326 -20.85 -11.94 -5.50
C TYR A 326 -21.57 -11.12 -4.41
N GLY A 327 -21.66 -11.64 -3.18
CA GLY A 327 -22.23 -10.96 -2.02
C GLY A 327 -23.66 -10.42 -2.25
N ALA A 328 -23.99 -9.33 -1.56
CA ALA A 328 -25.30 -8.69 -1.66
C ALA A 328 -25.55 -7.93 -2.98
N ASN A 329 -24.49 -7.65 -3.75
CA ASN A 329 -24.54 -6.80 -4.95
C ASN A 329 -23.95 -7.54 -6.17
N PRO A 330 -24.65 -8.54 -6.72
CA PRO A 330 -24.17 -9.28 -7.89
C PRO A 330 -24.24 -8.44 -9.16
N ARG A 331 -23.63 -8.95 -10.24
CA ARG A 331 -23.67 -8.30 -11.56
C ARG A 331 -25.12 -8.15 -12.04
N PRO A 332 -25.58 -6.93 -12.39
CA PRO A 332 -26.93 -6.73 -12.93
C PRO A 332 -27.17 -7.58 -14.18
N GLY A 333 -28.29 -8.32 -14.18
CA GLY A 333 -28.67 -9.23 -15.27
C GLY A 333 -27.86 -10.52 -15.35
N GLY A 334 -26.98 -10.81 -14.38
CA GLY A 334 -26.19 -12.05 -14.33
C GLY A 334 -26.96 -13.27 -13.79
N PRO A 335 -26.34 -14.47 -13.84
CA PRO A 335 -26.98 -15.72 -13.44
C PRO A 335 -27.00 -15.95 -11.93
N VAL A 336 -26.26 -15.13 -11.15
CA VAL A 336 -26.16 -15.23 -9.68
C VAL A 336 -26.92 -14.09 -9.02
N LYS A 337 -27.81 -14.41 -8.09
CA LYS A 337 -28.57 -13.45 -7.29
C LYS A 337 -27.82 -13.06 -6.01
N ALA A 338 -28.33 -12.03 -5.34
CA ALA A 338 -27.74 -11.53 -4.11
C ALA A 338 -27.70 -12.62 -3.04
N ASN A 339 -26.55 -12.74 -2.38
CA ASN A 339 -26.28 -13.66 -1.28
C ASN A 339 -26.35 -15.16 -1.64
N GLU A 340 -26.29 -15.52 -2.92
CA GLU A 340 -26.26 -16.92 -3.33
C GLU A 340 -24.87 -17.55 -3.16
N ASN A 341 -24.84 -18.75 -2.57
CA ASN A 341 -23.65 -19.59 -2.48
C ASN A 341 -23.45 -20.36 -3.78
N LEU A 342 -22.19 -20.62 -4.12
CA LEU A 342 -21.82 -21.29 -5.37
C LEU A 342 -21.14 -22.63 -5.09
N VAL A 343 -21.26 -23.54 -6.06
CA VAL A 343 -20.47 -24.77 -6.11
C VAL A 343 -19.76 -24.83 -7.45
N PHE A 344 -18.45 -24.96 -7.41
CA PHE A 344 -17.61 -25.18 -8.60
C PHE A 344 -17.02 -26.57 -8.56
N TYR A 345 -17.23 -27.31 -9.63
CA TYR A 345 -16.55 -28.58 -9.90
C TYR A 345 -15.30 -28.23 -10.69
N ILE A 346 -14.12 -28.54 -10.15
CA ILE A 346 -12.85 -28.09 -10.73
C ILE A 346 -11.90 -29.25 -11.01
N GLU A 347 -11.10 -29.07 -12.05
CA GLU A 347 -9.91 -29.86 -12.36
C GLU A 347 -8.76 -28.88 -12.63
N VAL A 348 -7.68 -29.00 -11.85
CA VAL A 348 -6.47 -28.22 -12.08
C VAL A 348 -5.64 -28.90 -13.16
N VAL A 349 -5.63 -28.29 -14.36
CA VAL A 349 -4.94 -28.82 -15.53
C VAL A 349 -3.44 -28.53 -15.44
N ASP A 350 -3.06 -27.33 -15.02
CA ASP A 350 -1.65 -26.95 -14.91
C ASP A 350 -1.41 -25.91 -13.83
N VAL A 351 -0.17 -25.89 -13.33
CA VAL A 351 0.32 -24.91 -12.35
C VAL A 351 1.74 -24.55 -12.77
N LYS A 352 1.90 -23.38 -13.39
CA LYS A 352 3.18 -22.89 -13.90
C LYS A 352 3.64 -21.68 -13.12
N ASP A 353 4.94 -21.54 -12.93
CA ASP A 353 5.48 -20.25 -12.48
C ASP A 353 5.31 -19.22 -13.61
N LEU A 354 5.07 -17.96 -13.26
CA LEU A 354 5.07 -16.86 -14.23
C LEU A 354 6.37 -16.91 -15.05
N PRO A 355 6.31 -16.90 -16.40
CA PRO A 355 7.52 -16.83 -17.21
C PRO A 355 8.33 -15.61 -16.77
N GLN A 356 9.59 -15.84 -16.38
CA GLN A 356 10.50 -14.76 -16.07
C GLN A 356 10.62 -13.88 -17.31
N GLN A 357 10.26 -12.60 -17.20
CA GLN A 357 10.53 -11.66 -18.27
C GLN A 357 12.06 -11.61 -18.48
N PRO A 358 12.55 -11.76 -19.72
CA PRO A 358 13.98 -11.82 -20.01
C PRO A 358 14.73 -10.55 -19.60
#